data_AF-A0A165M2E4-F1
#
_entry.id   AF-A0A165M2E4-F1
#
_cell.length_a   1.000
_cell.length_b   1.000
_cell.length_c   1.000
_cell.angle_alpha   90.00
_cell.angle_beta   90.00
_cell.angle_gamma   90.00
#
_symmetry.space_group_name_H-M   'P 1'
#
loop_
_entity.id
_entity.type
_entity.pdbx_description
1 polymer ?
#
loop_
_entity_poly.entity_id
_entity_poly.type
_entity_poly.pdbx_seq_one_letter_code
_entity_poly.pdbx_strand_id
1 'polypeptide(L)'
;MLDRIRNLWQEHLQAISQSRYLQSFYRPPAPSTSDLVARLRYYEKWDLRRWHHWMRMPPYCFDDMLRSIEHNPVFHNNSSRPQMEVERQLAIWIIQAGRYGPGACSIEIAEWTGVSIGTVYNCSRRCMIALMSCHDDAFAPDETQRPGAKKLAEEKSRTPEWGGGILAADGTPVKVFVRPGWYGSDFYGKDKIYAIQLTASHLNNSICTCSNSLSSAHHMGTHPSHP
;
A
#
# COMPACT_ATOMS: atom_id res chain seq x y z
N MET A 1 -54.89 12.01 0.99
CA MET A 1 -53.92 11.27 1.85
C MET A 1 -53.43 9.99 1.17
N LEU A 2 -54.33 9.14 0.65
CA LEU A 2 -53.97 7.92 -0.06
C LEU A 2 -53.14 8.16 -1.34
N ASP A 3 -53.46 9.19 -2.12
CA ASP A 3 -52.70 9.49 -3.35
C ASP A 3 -51.26 9.93 -3.07
N ARG A 4 -51.05 10.64 -1.96
CA ARG A 4 -49.71 11.05 -1.51
C ARG A 4 -48.85 9.82 -1.14
N ILE A 5 -49.44 8.84 -0.45
CA ILE A 5 -48.75 7.59 -0.09
C ILE A 5 -48.44 6.78 -1.35
N ARG A 6 -49.38 6.72 -2.31
CA ARG A 6 -49.19 6.01 -3.58
C ARG A 6 -48.07 6.61 -4.43
N ASN A 7 -47.95 7.94 -4.46
CA ASN A 7 -46.89 8.62 -5.20
C ASN A 7 -45.50 8.37 -4.58
N LEU A 8 -45.37 8.50 -3.25
CA LEU A 8 -44.12 8.17 -2.54
C LEU A 8 -43.70 6.72 -2.77
N TRP A 9 -44.66 5.79 -2.78
CA TRP A 9 -44.39 4.38 -3.06
C TRP A 9 -43.84 4.17 -4.48
N GLN A 10 -44.41 4.83 -5.49
CA GLN A 10 -43.93 4.75 -6.87
C GLN A 10 -42.54 5.36 -7.02
N GLU A 11 -42.26 6.49 -6.37
CA GLU A 11 -40.93 7.11 -6.33
C GLU A 11 -39.88 6.17 -5.72
N HIS A 12 -40.21 5.49 -4.62
CA HIS A 12 -39.32 4.52 -4.00
C HIS A 12 -39.09 3.29 -4.89
N LEU A 13 -40.13 2.75 -5.54
CA LEU A 13 -39.97 1.65 -6.49
C LEU A 13 -39.14 2.05 -7.71
N GLN A 14 -39.28 3.28 -8.19
CA GLN A 14 -38.49 3.81 -9.29
C GLN A 14 -37.02 3.98 -8.87
N ALA A 15 -36.76 4.52 -7.68
CA ALA A 15 -35.40 4.63 -7.14
C ALA A 15 -34.73 3.25 -6.92
N ILE A 16 -35.51 2.26 -6.44
CA ILE A 16 -35.02 0.88 -6.24
C ILE A 16 -34.77 0.19 -7.59
N SER A 17 -35.65 0.35 -8.59
CA SER A 17 -35.46 -0.22 -9.92
C SER A 17 -34.30 0.42 -10.71
N GLN A 18 -33.97 1.67 -10.41
CA GLN A 18 -32.78 2.36 -10.92
C GLN A 18 -31.52 2.10 -10.08
N SER A 19 -31.64 1.39 -8.95
CA SER A 19 -30.48 1.05 -8.14
C SER A 19 -29.60 0.02 -8.85
N ARG A 20 -28.29 0.11 -8.62
CA ARG A 20 -27.28 -0.85 -9.11
C ARG A 20 -27.59 -2.32 -8.76
N TYR A 21 -28.39 -2.55 -7.72
CA TYR A 21 -28.75 -3.89 -7.27
C TYR A 21 -29.81 -4.56 -8.15
N LEU A 22 -30.71 -3.79 -8.76
CA LEU A 22 -31.78 -4.32 -9.64
C LEU A 22 -31.51 -4.07 -11.12
N GLN A 23 -30.68 -3.10 -11.47
CA GLN A 23 -30.09 -3.02 -12.81
C GLN A 23 -28.92 -3.98 -12.88
N SER A 24 -29.16 -5.20 -13.37
CA SER A 24 -28.08 -6.15 -13.60
C SER A 24 -27.13 -5.59 -14.64
N PHE A 25 -25.99 -5.07 -14.19
CA PHE A 25 -24.91 -4.72 -15.08
C PHE A 25 -24.33 -6.04 -15.61
N TYR A 26 -24.36 -6.24 -16.93
CA TYR A 26 -23.77 -7.44 -17.54
C TYR A 26 -22.27 -7.47 -17.23
N ARG A 27 -21.89 -8.39 -16.35
CA ARG A 27 -20.51 -8.72 -16.05
C ARG A 27 -20.19 -10.03 -16.78
N PRO A 28 -19.26 -10.06 -17.73
CA PRO A 28 -18.88 -11.30 -18.39
C PRO A 28 -18.32 -12.29 -17.36
N PRO A 29 -18.38 -13.61 -17.60
CA PRO A 29 -17.78 -14.58 -16.69
C PRO A 29 -16.28 -14.32 -16.53
N ALA A 30 -15.75 -14.55 -15.32
CA ALA A 30 -14.33 -14.39 -15.08
C ALA A 30 -13.52 -15.41 -15.90
N PRO A 31 -12.31 -15.05 -16.38
CA PRO A 31 -11.41 -15.98 -17.05
C PRO A 31 -11.04 -17.18 -16.17
N SER A 32 -10.49 -18.22 -16.81
CA SER A 32 -9.97 -19.40 -16.11
C SER A 32 -9.04 -19.03 -14.95
N THR A 33 -9.10 -19.80 -13.86
CA THR A 33 -8.21 -19.63 -12.71
C THR A 33 -6.73 -19.85 -13.05
N SER A 34 -6.44 -20.58 -14.12
CA SER A 34 -5.08 -20.87 -14.59
C SER A 34 -4.37 -19.66 -15.20
N ASP A 35 -5.11 -18.65 -15.68
CA ASP A 35 -4.52 -17.46 -16.28
C ASP A 35 -4.57 -16.26 -15.34
N LEU A 36 -3.52 -16.13 -14.54
CA LEU A 36 -3.37 -15.04 -13.57
C LEU A 36 -3.55 -13.66 -14.19
N VAL A 37 -2.85 -13.38 -15.29
CA VAL A 37 -2.81 -12.04 -15.90
C VAL A 37 -4.17 -11.67 -16.46
N ALA A 38 -4.79 -12.57 -17.24
CA ALA A 38 -6.13 -12.34 -17.76
C ALA A 38 -7.15 -12.09 -16.64
N ARG A 39 -7.04 -12.82 -15.52
CA ARG A 39 -7.90 -12.64 -14.35
C ARG A 39 -7.69 -11.28 -13.67
N LEU A 40 -6.44 -10.84 -13.53
CA LEU A 40 -6.13 -9.52 -12.99
C LEU A 40 -6.67 -8.40 -13.88
N ARG A 41 -6.44 -8.47 -15.20
CA ARG A 41 -7.00 -7.49 -16.16
C ARG A 41 -8.52 -7.51 -16.23
N TYR A 42 -9.14 -8.66 -15.99
CA TYR A 42 -10.58 -8.74 -15.78
C TYR A 42 -11.01 -8.01 -14.50
N TYR A 43 -10.29 -8.16 -13.37
CA TYR A 43 -10.62 -7.44 -12.13
C TYR A 43 -10.41 -5.92 -12.27
N GLU A 44 -9.36 -5.50 -12.95
CA GLU A 44 -9.15 -4.08 -13.28
C GLU A 44 -10.39 -3.49 -13.96
N LYS A 45 -10.93 -4.19 -14.97
CA LYS A 45 -12.07 -3.71 -15.76
C LYS A 45 -13.41 -3.83 -15.05
N TRP A 46 -13.64 -4.92 -14.30
CA TRP A 46 -14.98 -5.28 -13.83
C TRP A 46 -15.12 -5.31 -12.31
N ASP A 47 -14.03 -5.41 -11.54
CA ASP A 47 -14.06 -5.60 -10.08
C ASP A 47 -12.79 -5.06 -9.38
N LEU A 48 -12.67 -3.73 -9.31
CA LEU A 48 -11.54 -3.06 -8.64
C LEU A 48 -11.39 -3.46 -7.17
N ARG A 49 -12.46 -3.89 -6.50
CA ARG A 49 -12.36 -4.40 -5.12
C ARG A 49 -11.55 -5.68 -5.07
N ARG A 50 -11.79 -6.60 -6.00
CA ARG A 50 -10.96 -7.81 -6.15
C ARG A 50 -9.55 -7.48 -6.59
N TRP A 51 -9.36 -6.52 -7.48
CA TRP A 51 -8.02 -6.04 -7.84
C TRP A 51 -7.24 -5.60 -6.59
N HIS A 52 -7.78 -4.67 -5.80
CA HIS A 52 -7.13 -4.17 -4.59
C HIS A 52 -6.91 -5.26 -3.54
N HIS A 53 -7.81 -6.23 -3.43
CA HIS A 53 -7.63 -7.36 -2.52
C HIS A 53 -6.34 -8.14 -2.82
N TRP A 54 -6.06 -8.39 -4.10
CA TRP A 54 -4.88 -9.16 -4.54
C TRP A 54 -3.63 -8.30 -4.66
N MET A 55 -3.73 -7.15 -5.33
CA MET A 55 -2.57 -6.34 -5.71
C MET A 55 -2.17 -5.32 -4.64
N ARG A 56 -3.05 -5.04 -3.66
CA ARG A 56 -2.84 -4.03 -2.60
C ARG A 56 -2.55 -2.61 -3.09
N MET A 57 -2.72 -2.35 -4.37
CA MET A 57 -2.48 -1.05 -5.02
C MET A 57 -3.42 -0.84 -6.21
N PRO A 58 -3.63 0.41 -6.65
CA PRO A 58 -4.38 0.70 -7.88
C PRO A 58 -3.71 0.12 -9.14
N PRO A 59 -4.49 -0.15 -10.22
CA PRO A 59 -3.95 -0.67 -11.47
C PRO A 59 -2.86 0.20 -12.11
N TYR A 60 -3.05 1.52 -12.14
CA TYR A 60 -2.06 2.43 -12.73
C TYR A 60 -0.69 2.35 -12.02
N CYS A 61 -0.66 2.23 -10.68
CA CYS A 61 0.58 2.06 -9.93
C CYS A 61 1.31 0.76 -10.32
N PHE A 62 0.55 -0.32 -10.54
CA PHE A 62 1.12 -1.58 -10.98
C PHE A 62 1.72 -1.45 -12.39
N ASP A 63 1.02 -0.80 -13.31
CA ASP A 63 1.51 -0.58 -14.68
C ASP A 63 2.75 0.33 -14.71
N ASP A 64 2.80 1.35 -13.85
CA ASP A 64 3.97 2.23 -13.73
C ASP A 64 5.20 1.47 -13.19
N MET A 65 5.01 0.60 -12.18
CA MET A 65 6.08 -0.29 -11.72
C MET A 65 6.50 -1.30 -12.79
N LEU A 66 5.55 -1.88 -13.52
CA LEU A 66 5.84 -2.83 -14.59
C LEU A 66 6.71 -2.17 -15.68
N ARG A 67 6.32 -0.98 -16.15
CA ARG A 67 7.09 -0.19 -17.12
C ARG A 67 8.49 0.16 -16.61
N SER A 68 8.65 0.36 -15.30
CA SER A 68 9.95 0.67 -14.69
C SER A 68 10.92 -0.52 -14.70
N ILE A 69 10.41 -1.76 -14.71
CA ILE A 69 11.24 -2.96 -14.56
C ILE A 69 11.24 -3.90 -15.77
N GLU A 70 10.35 -3.71 -16.75
CA GLU A 70 10.12 -4.68 -17.84
C GLU A 70 11.36 -4.96 -18.70
N HIS A 71 12.26 -3.99 -18.82
CA HIS A 71 13.50 -4.12 -19.59
C HIS A 71 14.70 -4.55 -18.75
N ASN A 72 14.49 -4.91 -17.47
CA ASN A 72 15.60 -5.32 -16.62
C ASN A 72 16.19 -6.67 -17.08
N PRO A 73 17.52 -6.79 -17.25
CA PRO A 73 18.15 -8.01 -17.74
C PRO A 73 17.89 -9.25 -16.87
N VAL A 74 17.51 -9.08 -15.60
CA VAL A 74 17.17 -10.21 -14.70
C VAL A 74 15.96 -11.03 -15.18
N PHE A 75 15.10 -10.43 -16.02
CA PHE A 75 13.95 -11.10 -16.62
C PHE A 75 14.25 -11.77 -17.96
N HIS A 76 15.47 -11.64 -18.46
CA HIS A 76 15.89 -12.25 -19.71
C HIS A 76 16.96 -13.32 -19.44
N ASN A 77 16.82 -14.47 -20.08
CA ASN A 77 17.85 -15.49 -20.11
C ASN A 77 18.32 -15.70 -21.56
N ASN A 78 19.58 -16.12 -21.73
CA ASN A 78 20.12 -16.48 -23.05
C ASN A 78 19.67 -17.89 -23.49
N SER A 79 18.46 -18.31 -23.13
CA SER A 79 17.95 -19.65 -23.45
C SER A 79 16.94 -19.58 -24.60
N SER A 80 16.80 -20.69 -25.32
CA SER A 80 15.79 -20.85 -26.37
C SER A 80 14.38 -21.07 -25.82
N ARG A 81 14.20 -21.18 -24.48
CA ARG A 81 12.88 -21.39 -23.87
C ARG A 81 12.27 -20.05 -23.48
N PRO A 82 11.00 -19.79 -23.84
CA PRO A 82 10.32 -18.57 -23.43
C PRO A 82 10.26 -18.50 -21.90
N GLN A 83 10.78 -17.41 -21.35
CA GLN A 83 10.68 -17.09 -19.93
C GLN A 83 9.27 -16.57 -19.63
N MET A 84 8.81 -16.77 -18.39
CA MET A 84 7.55 -16.22 -17.91
C MET A 84 7.51 -14.70 -18.11
N GLU A 85 6.37 -14.15 -18.54
CA GLU A 85 6.16 -12.71 -18.74
C GLU A 85 6.47 -11.92 -17.46
N VAL A 86 7.07 -10.72 -17.61
CA VAL A 86 7.44 -9.86 -16.47
C VAL A 86 6.20 -9.47 -15.66
N GLU A 87 5.09 -9.14 -16.34
CA GLU A 87 3.82 -8.83 -15.69
C GLU A 87 3.35 -9.95 -14.76
N ARG A 88 3.44 -11.21 -15.23
CA ARG A 88 3.06 -12.38 -14.42
C ARG A 88 4.00 -12.56 -13.23
N GLN A 89 5.31 -12.40 -13.44
CA GLN A 89 6.30 -12.51 -12.35
C GLN A 89 6.09 -11.42 -11.30
N LEU A 90 5.85 -10.18 -11.72
CA LEU A 90 5.57 -9.05 -10.85
C LEU A 90 4.28 -9.26 -10.06
N ALA A 91 3.21 -9.72 -10.71
CA ALA A 91 1.95 -10.04 -10.05
C ALA A 91 2.10 -11.10 -8.96
N ILE A 92 2.83 -12.19 -9.24
CA ILE A 92 3.12 -13.24 -8.25
C ILE A 92 3.85 -12.65 -7.03
N TRP A 93 4.87 -11.84 -7.26
CA TRP A 93 5.65 -11.22 -6.19
C TRP A 93 4.82 -10.24 -5.36
N ILE A 94 4.02 -9.36 -5.98
CA ILE A 94 3.14 -8.42 -5.26
C ILE A 94 2.13 -9.17 -4.38
N ILE A 95 1.55 -10.25 -4.90
CA ILE A 95 0.59 -11.06 -4.14
C ILE A 95 1.27 -11.75 -2.96
N GLN A 96 2.53 -12.16 -3.12
CA GLN A 96 3.32 -12.67 -2.00
C GLN A 96 3.63 -11.57 -0.97
N ALA A 97 4.12 -10.41 -1.42
CA ALA A 97 4.50 -9.29 -0.56
C ALA A 97 3.30 -8.68 0.17
N GLY A 98 2.11 -8.72 -0.43
CA GLY A 98 0.86 -8.23 0.15
C GLY A 98 0.20 -9.18 1.16
N ARG A 99 0.81 -10.34 1.43
CA ARG A 99 0.37 -11.32 2.45
C ARG A 99 1.37 -11.36 3.61
N TYR A 100 0.86 -11.41 4.84
CA TYR A 100 1.69 -11.42 6.05
C TYR A 100 2.36 -12.78 6.30
N GLY A 101 3.65 -12.78 6.63
CA GLY A 101 4.37 -13.93 7.21
C GLY A 101 5.56 -14.45 6.38
N PRO A 102 6.75 -14.70 6.95
CA PRO A 102 7.98 -15.05 6.22
C PRO A 102 7.97 -16.38 5.44
N GLY A 103 6.93 -17.20 5.56
CA GLY A 103 6.87 -18.51 4.89
C GLY A 103 5.47 -19.10 4.69
N ALA A 104 4.40 -18.42 5.09
CA ALA A 104 3.11 -19.06 5.30
C ALA A 104 2.24 -19.26 4.03
N CYS A 105 2.69 -18.87 2.83
CA CYS A 105 1.77 -18.80 1.68
C CYS A 105 2.34 -19.21 0.31
N SER A 106 3.62 -19.59 0.18
CA SER A 106 4.19 -19.92 -1.15
C SER A 106 3.47 -21.09 -1.84
N ILE A 107 2.96 -22.06 -1.06
CA ILE A 107 2.13 -23.18 -1.56
C ILE A 107 0.79 -22.65 -2.06
N GLU A 108 0.07 -21.86 -1.26
CA GLU A 108 -1.22 -21.30 -1.66
C GLU A 108 -1.10 -20.36 -2.88
N ILE A 109 0.00 -19.61 -2.98
CA ILE A 109 0.29 -18.75 -4.14
C ILE A 109 0.56 -19.62 -5.35
N ALA A 110 1.38 -20.67 -5.21
CA ALA A 110 1.64 -21.62 -6.28
C ALA A 110 0.34 -22.24 -6.82
N GLU A 111 -0.54 -22.71 -5.93
CA GLU A 111 -1.85 -23.25 -6.28
C GLU A 111 -2.74 -22.21 -6.96
N TRP A 112 -2.83 -21.01 -6.40
CA TRP A 112 -3.72 -19.96 -6.92
C TRP A 112 -3.23 -19.34 -8.24
N THR A 113 -1.92 -19.31 -8.48
CA THR A 113 -1.30 -18.77 -9.71
C THR A 113 -1.01 -19.84 -10.75
N GLY A 114 -1.16 -21.12 -10.41
CA GLY A 114 -0.92 -22.24 -11.33
C GLY A 114 0.55 -22.46 -11.66
N VAL A 115 1.47 -22.14 -10.74
CA VAL A 115 2.92 -22.26 -10.94
C VAL A 115 3.53 -23.16 -9.86
N SER A 116 4.77 -23.63 -10.05
CA SER A 116 5.46 -24.37 -8.99
C SER A 116 5.94 -23.44 -7.88
N ILE A 117 6.12 -23.97 -6.66
CA ILE A 117 6.66 -23.23 -5.52
C ILE A 117 8.04 -22.60 -5.86
N GLY A 118 8.89 -23.33 -6.59
CA GLY A 118 10.18 -22.83 -7.06
C GLY A 118 10.05 -21.64 -8.01
N THR A 119 9.00 -21.63 -8.85
CA THR A 119 8.69 -20.49 -9.71
C THR A 119 8.28 -19.28 -8.89
N VAL A 120 7.49 -19.43 -7.82
CA VAL A 120 7.15 -18.31 -6.91
C VAL A 120 8.44 -17.69 -6.36
N TYR A 121 9.35 -18.48 -5.80
CA TYR A 121 10.63 -17.98 -5.29
C TYR A 121 11.47 -17.26 -6.37
N ASN A 122 11.53 -17.82 -7.58
CA ASN A 122 12.26 -17.21 -8.68
C ASN A 122 11.67 -15.88 -9.13
N CYS A 123 10.33 -15.78 -9.20
CA CYS A 123 9.64 -14.51 -9.48
C CYS A 123 10.00 -13.46 -8.43
N SER A 124 9.93 -13.82 -7.16
CA SER A 124 10.22 -12.91 -6.06
C SER A 124 11.66 -12.42 -6.06
N ARG A 125 12.62 -13.34 -6.27
CA ARG A 125 14.04 -12.98 -6.39
C ARG A 125 14.28 -11.99 -7.53
N ARG A 126 13.71 -12.25 -8.72
CA ARG A 126 13.89 -11.39 -9.89
C ARG A 126 13.25 -10.02 -9.71
N CYS A 127 12.01 -9.97 -9.20
CA CYS A 127 11.32 -8.72 -8.93
C CYS A 127 12.06 -7.88 -7.89
N MET A 128 12.55 -8.50 -6.82
CA MET A 128 13.34 -7.81 -5.81
C MET A 128 14.63 -7.23 -6.39
N ILE A 129 15.38 -7.98 -7.21
CA ILE A 129 16.58 -7.48 -7.89
C ILE A 129 16.24 -6.31 -8.82
N ALA A 130 15.18 -6.42 -9.62
CA ALA A 130 14.80 -5.37 -10.56
C ALA A 130 14.36 -4.09 -9.86
N LEU A 131 13.53 -4.20 -8.81
CA LEU A 131 13.08 -3.04 -8.03
C LEU A 131 14.22 -2.39 -7.25
N MET A 132 15.14 -3.19 -6.71
CA MET A 132 16.36 -2.65 -6.08
C MET A 132 17.23 -1.89 -7.07
N SER A 133 17.24 -2.25 -8.36
CA SER A 133 17.98 -1.48 -9.37
C SER A 133 17.37 -0.11 -9.68
N CYS A 134 16.09 0.08 -9.36
CA CYS A 134 15.38 1.36 -9.47
C CYS A 134 15.39 2.17 -8.17
N HIS A 135 16.07 1.69 -7.13
CA HIS A 135 16.00 2.26 -5.78
C HIS A 135 16.36 3.76 -5.76
N ASP A 136 17.46 4.13 -6.39
CA ASP A 136 17.97 5.50 -6.30
C ASP A 136 17.05 6.49 -7.04
N ASP A 137 16.45 6.09 -8.15
CA ASP A 137 15.47 6.90 -8.88
C ASP A 137 14.13 6.99 -8.14
N ALA A 138 13.70 5.89 -7.50
CA ALA A 138 12.43 5.83 -6.78
C ALA A 138 12.44 6.60 -5.44
N PHE A 139 13.59 6.64 -4.76
CA PHE A 139 13.77 7.34 -3.49
C PHE A 139 14.52 8.67 -3.63
N ALA A 140 14.85 9.09 -4.85
CA ALA A 140 15.38 10.42 -5.12
C ALA A 140 14.38 11.46 -4.59
N PRO A 141 14.73 12.22 -3.54
CA PRO A 141 13.77 13.15 -2.97
C PRO A 141 13.58 14.29 -3.96
N ASP A 142 12.36 14.50 -4.41
CA ASP A 142 12.02 15.65 -5.25
C ASP A 142 12.30 16.95 -4.46
N GLU A 143 13.35 17.65 -4.85
CA GLU A 143 13.80 18.90 -4.23
C GLU A 143 12.68 19.95 -4.20
N THR A 144 11.74 19.90 -5.14
CA THR A 144 10.60 20.82 -5.22
C THR A 144 9.52 20.49 -4.18
N GLN A 145 9.39 19.23 -3.77
CA GLN A 145 8.42 18.76 -2.78
C GLN A 145 8.92 18.86 -1.34
N ARG A 146 10.25 18.90 -1.14
CA ARG A 146 10.86 18.98 0.20
C ARG A 146 10.36 20.14 1.06
N PRO A 147 10.25 21.39 0.57
CA PRO A 147 9.77 22.50 1.40
C PRO A 147 8.31 22.30 1.83
N GLY A 148 7.46 21.78 0.94
CA GLY A 148 6.07 21.48 1.24
C GLY A 148 5.92 20.36 2.28
N ALA A 149 6.71 19.30 2.15
CA ALA A 149 6.72 18.19 3.11
C ALA A 149 7.20 18.64 4.50
N LYS A 150 8.25 19.45 4.57
CA LYS A 150 8.76 20.05 5.82
C LYS A 150 7.72 20.92 6.51
N LYS A 151 7.09 21.81 5.76
CA LYS A 151 6.02 22.69 6.28
C LYS A 151 4.84 21.88 6.79
N LEU A 152 4.43 20.84 6.06
CA LEU A 152 3.34 19.95 6.47
C LEU A 152 3.68 19.17 7.76
N ALA A 153 4.93 18.74 7.93
CA ALA A 153 5.39 18.05 9.13
C ALA A 153 5.34 18.97 10.36
N GLU A 154 5.81 20.22 10.22
CA GLU A 154 5.69 21.25 11.24
C GLU A 154 4.21 21.55 11.58
N GLU A 155 3.36 21.78 10.58
CA GLU A 155 1.93 22.08 10.77
C GLU A 155 1.19 20.94 11.49
N LYS A 156 1.49 19.68 11.13
CA LYS A 156 0.84 18.51 11.73
C LYS A 156 1.33 18.20 13.14
N SER A 157 2.62 18.37 13.41
CA SER A 157 3.21 18.13 14.73
C SER A 157 3.01 19.29 15.69
N ARG A 158 2.79 20.51 15.19
CA ARG A 158 2.80 21.78 15.95
C ARG A 158 4.14 22.06 16.65
N THR A 159 5.22 21.51 16.11
CA THR A 159 6.56 21.62 16.68
C THR A 159 7.52 22.09 15.58
N PRO A 160 7.96 23.37 15.62
CA PRO A 160 8.77 24.00 14.57
C PRO A 160 10.06 23.26 14.20
N GLU A 161 10.64 22.55 15.18
CA GLU A 161 11.89 21.80 15.03
C GLU A 161 11.78 20.67 14.00
N TRP A 162 10.57 20.14 13.74
CA TRP A 162 10.35 19.13 12.70
C TRP A 162 10.39 19.68 11.28
N GLY A 163 10.30 21.00 11.09
CA GLY A 163 10.48 21.64 9.79
C GLY A 163 11.91 21.51 9.22
N GLY A 164 12.88 21.14 10.05
CA GLY A 164 14.27 20.87 9.65
C GLY A 164 14.52 19.46 9.10
N GLY A 165 13.59 18.51 9.32
CA GLY A 165 13.78 17.09 9.00
C GLY A 165 13.91 16.80 7.50
N ILE A 166 14.75 15.82 7.15
CA ILE A 166 14.98 15.41 5.75
C ILE A 166 14.26 14.10 5.42
N LEU A 167 14.06 13.22 6.41
CA LEU A 167 13.40 11.92 6.26
C LEU A 167 12.55 11.60 7.48
N ALA A 168 11.38 11.02 7.26
CA ALA A 168 10.56 10.38 8.28
C ALA A 168 10.77 8.87 8.18
N ALA A 169 11.17 8.23 9.26
CA ALA A 169 11.31 6.79 9.32
C ALA A 169 10.40 6.24 10.41
N ASP A 170 9.70 5.14 10.09
CA ASP A 170 8.95 4.40 11.10
C ASP A 170 9.94 3.71 12.04
N GLY A 171 9.62 3.63 13.31
CA GLY A 171 10.50 3.06 14.32
C GLY A 171 9.73 2.11 15.22
N THR A 172 10.48 1.38 16.05
CA THR A 172 9.87 0.60 17.11
C THR A 172 9.64 1.52 18.32
N PRO A 173 8.41 1.62 18.84
CA PRO A 173 8.12 2.50 19.97
C PRO A 173 8.75 1.96 21.25
N VAL A 174 9.73 2.68 21.79
CA VAL A 174 10.30 2.44 23.12
C VAL A 174 9.49 3.22 24.14
N LYS A 175 8.70 2.52 24.96
CA LYS A 175 7.83 3.13 25.96
C LYS A 175 8.67 3.92 26.98
N VAL A 176 8.26 5.17 27.24
CA VAL A 176 8.78 5.97 28.36
C VAL A 176 7.80 5.91 29.53
N PHE A 177 8.36 5.94 30.74
CA PHE A 177 7.59 5.75 31.98
C PHE A 177 6.64 6.92 32.30
N VAL A 178 7.05 8.16 31.96
CA VAL A 178 6.33 9.40 32.27
C VAL A 178 6.27 10.28 31.02
N ARG A 179 5.21 11.11 30.93
CA ARG A 179 5.08 12.16 29.92
C ARG A 179 6.33 13.06 29.93
N PRO A 180 7.09 13.15 28.84
CA PRO A 180 8.23 14.06 28.77
C PRO A 180 7.81 15.51 29.05
N GLY A 181 8.63 16.24 29.81
CA GLY A 181 8.36 17.63 30.15
C GLY A 181 8.36 18.55 28.93
N TRP A 182 9.19 18.23 27.94
CA TRP A 182 9.27 18.94 26.67
C TRP A 182 8.54 18.16 25.57
N TYR A 183 7.68 18.82 24.80
CA TYR A 183 6.89 18.23 23.70
C TYR A 183 6.11 16.97 24.10
N GLY A 184 5.67 16.87 25.37
CA GLY A 184 5.08 15.63 25.90
C GLY A 184 3.87 15.10 25.13
N SER A 185 3.13 15.96 24.41
CA SER A 185 2.06 15.56 23.48
C SER A 185 2.56 14.74 22.30
N ASP A 186 3.77 15.02 21.83
CA ASP A 186 4.31 14.51 20.57
C ASP A 186 4.85 13.08 20.74
N PHE A 187 5.18 12.71 21.98
CA PHE A 187 5.54 11.35 22.38
C PHE A 187 4.32 10.45 22.60
N TYR A 188 3.10 10.99 22.56
CA TYR A 188 1.89 10.20 22.79
C TYR A 188 1.42 9.50 21.51
N GLY A 189 1.60 8.18 21.49
CA GLY A 189 1.30 7.30 20.36
C GLY A 189 -0.18 7.00 20.15
N LYS A 190 -0.52 6.49 18.95
CA LYS A 190 -1.81 5.81 18.66
C LYS A 190 -2.12 4.71 19.69
N ASP A 191 -1.09 4.04 20.19
CA ASP A 191 -1.20 2.97 21.18
C ASP A 191 -1.43 3.48 22.61
N LYS A 192 -1.68 4.79 22.78
CA LYS A 192 -1.95 5.46 24.06
C LYS A 192 -0.83 5.29 25.08
N ILE A 193 0.39 5.15 24.59
CA ILE A 193 1.62 5.13 25.38
C ILE A 193 2.46 6.33 25.03
N TYR A 194 3.19 6.85 26.02
CA TYR A 194 4.32 7.71 25.73
C TYR A 194 5.47 6.84 25.23
N ALA A 195 5.98 7.09 24.03
CA ALA A 195 7.07 6.32 23.45
C ALA A 195 7.98 7.18 22.57
N ILE A 196 9.24 6.77 22.49
CA ILE A 196 10.24 7.31 21.56
C ILE A 196 10.41 6.30 20.44
N GLN A 197 10.36 6.70 19.17
CA GLN A 197 10.61 5.75 18.09
C GLN A 197 12.10 5.49 17.97
N LEU A 198 12.47 4.22 18.11
CA LEU A 198 13.80 3.75 17.80
C LEU A 198 13.82 3.31 16.33
N THR A 199 14.55 4.05 15.50
CA THR A 199 14.82 3.66 14.12
C THR A 199 16.30 3.34 13.96
N ALA A 200 16.60 2.15 13.45
CA ALA A 200 17.92 1.81 12.95
C ALA A 200 17.96 2.13 11.45
N SER A 201 18.77 3.13 11.07
CA SER A 201 19.00 3.47 9.66
C SER A 201 20.42 3.10 9.27
N HIS A 202 20.55 2.31 8.19
CA HIS A 202 21.84 2.06 7.54
C HIS A 202 21.98 3.01 6.36
N LEU A 203 22.76 4.07 6.54
CA LEU A 203 23.23 4.90 5.42
C LEU A 203 24.51 4.24 4.92
N ASN A 204 24.64 4.01 3.61
CA ASN A 204 25.85 3.43 3.03
C ASN A 204 27.08 4.25 3.49
N ASN A 205 27.85 3.70 4.43
CA ASN A 205 29.02 4.22 5.15
C ASN A 205 28.86 4.69 6.61
N SER A 206 27.70 4.59 7.28
CA SER A 206 27.60 4.78 8.74
C SER A 206 26.30 4.19 9.33
N ILE A 207 26.40 3.49 10.46
CA ILE A 207 25.23 3.18 11.30
C ILE A 207 24.92 4.42 12.14
N CYS A 208 23.76 5.02 11.90
CA CYS A 208 23.24 6.11 12.72
C CYS A 208 21.94 5.65 13.39
N THR A 209 21.89 5.71 14.73
CA THR A 209 20.65 5.57 15.49
C THR A 209 19.94 6.92 15.50
N CYS A 210 18.78 7.01 14.86
CA CYS A 210 17.98 8.22 14.84
C CYS A 210 16.74 7.99 15.73
N SER A 211 16.58 8.80 16.77
CA SER A 211 15.34 8.85 17.55
C SER A 211 14.41 9.89 16.91
N ASN A 212 13.31 9.45 16.33
CA ASN A 212 12.29 10.34 15.78
C ASN A 212 10.99 10.18 16.59
N SER A 213 10.13 11.20 16.62
CA SER A 213 8.79 11.09 17.22
C SER A 213 7.75 11.50 16.18
N LEU A 214 7.37 10.55 15.34
CA LEU A 214 6.21 10.71 14.47
C LEU A 214 5.14 9.72 14.94
N SER A 215 4.30 10.17 15.86
CA SER A 215 2.99 9.55 16.08
C SER A 215 2.04 10.10 15.02
N SER A 216 1.52 9.23 14.17
CA SER A 216 0.46 9.57 13.22
C SER A 216 -0.78 10.04 13.99
N ALA A 217 -0.94 11.36 14.14
CA ALA A 217 -2.10 11.94 14.81
C ALA A 217 -3.34 11.81 13.92
N HIS A 218 -4.17 10.80 14.20
CA HIS A 218 -5.57 10.80 13.77
C HIS A 218 -6.38 11.70 14.71
N HIS A 219 -7.17 12.60 14.11
CA HIS A 219 -8.16 13.45 14.75
C HIS A 219 -8.91 12.76 15.91
N MET A 220 -8.84 13.33 17.10
CA MET A 220 -9.95 13.28 18.05
C MET A 220 -10.20 14.68 18.59
N GLY A 221 -11.49 15.06 18.57
CA GLY A 221 -11.98 16.39 18.92
C GLY A 221 -11.60 16.79 20.34
N THR A 222 -11.34 18.08 20.47
CA THR A 222 -11.11 18.78 21.73
C THR A 222 -12.38 18.75 22.59
N HIS A 223 -12.32 18.11 23.76
CA HIS A 223 -13.20 18.45 24.87
C HIS A 223 -12.50 19.49 25.75
N PRO A 224 -13.15 20.61 26.11
CA PRO A 224 -12.57 21.58 27.02
C PRO A 224 -12.71 21.07 28.45
N SER A 225 -11.57 20.84 29.11
CA SER A 225 -11.49 20.75 30.56
C SER A 225 -11.41 22.16 31.13
N HIS A 226 -12.47 22.56 31.83
CA HIS A 226 -12.48 23.68 32.76
C HIS A 226 -11.88 23.25 34.12
N PRO A 227 -11.47 24.24 34.96
CA PRO A 227 -10.23 24.23 35.73
C PRO A 227 -10.15 23.24 36.89
#